data_AF-A0A840YSK1-F1
#
_entry.id   AF-A0A840YSK1-F1
#
_cell.length_a   1.000
_cell.length_b   1.000
_cell.length_c   1.000
_cell.angle_alpha   90.00
_cell.angle_beta   90.00
_cell.angle_gamma   90.00
#
_symmetry.space_group_name_H-M   'P 1'
#
loop_
_entity.id
_entity.type
_entity.pdbx_description
1 polymer ?
#
loop_
_entity_poly.entity_id
_entity_poly.type
_entity_poly.pdbx_seq_one_letter_code
_entity_poly.pdbx_strand_id
1 'polypeptide(L)'
;MTTYPLSEPATIYAAGGDDGATADVVGQGTLTECADIVADMSLDKQKSTSIQMDKLDLRFEPQEVAELLSFLREEGVGLSNNEIADIRSPERRSPREDLPC
;
A
#
# COMPACT_ATOMS: atom_id res chain seq x y z
N MET A 1 9.35 -10.90 0.44
CA MET A 1 8.65 -9.67 0.85
C MET A 1 9.20 -8.53 0.02
N THR A 2 8.43 -8.07 -0.96
CA THR A 2 8.69 -6.80 -1.62
C THR A 2 8.24 -5.71 -0.65
N THR A 3 9.17 -4.86 -0.20
CA THR A 3 8.81 -3.70 0.62
C THR A 3 8.69 -2.52 -0.33
N TYR A 4 7.48 -2.01 -0.50
CA TYR A 4 7.27 -0.82 -1.30
C TYR A 4 7.60 0.41 -0.45
N PRO A 5 8.38 1.37 -0.98
CA PRO A 5 8.68 2.60 -0.27
C PRO A 5 7.47 3.54 -0.35
N LEU A 6 6.43 3.22 0.42
CA LEU A 6 5.12 3.88 0.40
C LEU A 6 5.17 5.39 0.67
N SER A 7 6.16 5.84 1.44
CA SER A 7 6.37 7.26 1.80
C SER A 7 7.15 8.05 0.75
N GLU A 8 7.64 7.41 -0.30
CA GLU A 8 8.39 8.11 -1.34
C GLU A 8 7.44 8.84 -2.30
N PRO A 9 7.86 10.02 -2.81
CA PRO A 9 7.07 10.80 -3.75
C PRO A 9 6.92 10.05 -5.07
N ALA A 10 5.71 10.10 -5.59
CA ALA A 10 5.31 9.50 -6.84
C ALA A 10 4.33 10.40 -7.59
N THR A 11 4.35 10.26 -8.91
CA THR A 11 3.51 10.99 -9.86
C THR A 11 2.68 10.01 -10.67
N ILE A 12 1.39 10.30 -10.82
CA ILE A 12 0.42 9.48 -11.54
C ILE A 12 0.30 10.01 -12.97
N TYR A 13 0.47 9.12 -13.92
CA TYR A 13 0.38 9.40 -15.35
C TYR A 13 -0.76 8.58 -15.95
N ALA A 14 -1.80 9.26 -16.45
CA ALA A 14 -2.82 8.63 -17.26
C ALA A 14 -2.38 8.61 -18.73
N ALA A 15 -2.64 7.51 -19.42
CA ALA A 15 -2.50 7.47 -20.86
C ALA A 15 -3.40 8.56 -21.47
N GLY A 16 -2.76 9.59 -22.04
CA GLY A 16 -3.45 10.65 -22.76
C GLY A 16 -4.19 10.03 -23.95
N GLY A 17 -5.48 10.34 -24.08
CA GLY A 17 -6.30 9.84 -25.16
C GLY A 17 -5.71 10.23 -26.52
N ASP A 18 -5.37 9.21 -27.31
CA ASP A 18 -5.28 9.16 -28.77
C ASP A 18 -4.74 10.41 -29.51
N ASP A 19 -3.75 11.13 -28.98
CA ASP A 19 -3.08 12.19 -29.76
C ASP A 19 -1.65 12.42 -29.26
N GLY A 20 -0.81 11.39 -29.39
CA GLY A 20 0.66 11.49 -29.58
C GLY A 20 1.54 12.29 -28.60
N ALA A 21 1.03 12.93 -27.56
CA ALA A 21 1.79 13.89 -26.77
C ALA A 21 1.53 13.71 -25.27
N THR A 22 2.56 13.22 -24.59
CA THR A 22 2.80 13.27 -23.13
C THR A 22 1.68 12.71 -22.24
N ALA A 23 1.99 11.63 -21.50
CA ALA A 23 1.08 11.13 -20.48
C ALA A 23 0.68 12.27 -19.52
N ASP A 24 -0.62 12.42 -19.29
CA ASP A 24 -1.14 13.54 -18.52
C ASP A 24 -0.95 13.26 -17.03
N VAL A 25 -0.42 14.24 -16.30
CA VAL A 25 -0.22 14.12 -14.86
C VAL A 25 -1.58 14.31 -14.18
N VAL A 26 -2.15 13.21 -13.71
CA VAL A 26 -3.47 13.21 -13.08
C VAL A 26 -3.41 13.37 -11.57
N GLY A 27 -2.23 13.21 -10.96
CA GLY A 27 -2.02 13.39 -9.53
C GLY A 27 -0.56 13.25 -9.14
N GLN A 28 -0.21 13.79 -7.97
CA GLN A 28 1.12 13.68 -7.37
C GLN A 28 0.98 13.61 -5.86
N GLY A 29 1.84 12.83 -5.20
CA GLY A 29 1.81 12.64 -3.76
C GLY A 29 2.80 11.57 -3.32
N THR A 30 2.55 10.92 -2.19
CA THR A 30 3.25 9.68 -1.83
C THR A 30 2.69 8.49 -2.61
N LEU A 31 3.45 7.38 -2.71
CA LEU A 31 2.97 6.16 -3.39
C LEU A 31 1.63 5.65 -2.84
N THR A 32 1.39 5.78 -1.53
CA THR A 32 0.09 5.46 -0.91
C THR A 32 -1.01 6.41 -1.36
N GLU A 33 -0.78 7.72 -1.34
CA GLU A 33 -1.78 8.70 -1.82
C GLU A 33 -2.10 8.50 -3.29
N CYS A 34 -1.08 8.21 -4.11
CA CYS A 34 -1.25 7.90 -5.51
C CYS A 34 -2.09 6.63 -5.71
N ALA A 35 -1.87 5.60 -4.91
CA ALA A 35 -2.69 4.40 -4.94
C ALA A 35 -4.14 4.67 -4.53
N ASP A 36 -4.40 5.47 -3.49
CA ASP A 36 -5.75 5.89 -3.09
C ASP A 36 -6.48 6.65 -4.22
N ILE A 37 -5.78 7.58 -4.88
CA ILE A 37 -6.32 8.34 -6.02
C ILE A 37 -6.70 7.39 -7.15
N VAL A 38 -5.84 6.44 -7.51
CA VAL A 38 -6.14 5.46 -8.58
C VAL A 38 -7.26 4.51 -8.16
N ALA A 39 -7.35 4.13 -6.89
CA ALA A 39 -8.42 3.28 -6.38
C ALA A 39 -9.81 3.91 -6.52
N ASP A 40 -9.91 5.24 -6.42
CA ASP A 40 -11.15 6.01 -6.59
C ASP A 40 -11.54 6.19 -8.08
N MET A 41 -10.60 6.00 -9.01
CA MET A 41 -10.87 6.07 -10.44
C MET A 41 -11.68 4.88 -10.98
N SER A 42 -12.35 5.07 -12.12
CA SER A 42 -13.02 3.98 -12.85
C SER A 42 -12.03 2.92 -13.36
N LEU A 43 -12.46 1.66 -13.44
CA LEU A 43 -11.61 0.52 -13.86
C LEU A 43 -10.92 0.75 -15.21
N ASP A 44 -11.57 1.39 -16.17
CA ASP A 44 -10.97 1.73 -17.47
C ASP A 44 -9.79 2.69 -17.35
N LYS A 45 -9.87 3.65 -16.42
CA LYS A 45 -8.77 4.57 -16.12
C LYS A 45 -7.66 3.87 -15.36
N GLN A 46 -7.97 3.02 -14.38
CA GLN A 46 -6.98 2.24 -13.64
C GLN A 46 -6.11 1.39 -14.58
N LYS A 47 -6.73 0.74 -15.56
CA LYS A 47 -6.05 -0.09 -16.59
C LYS A 47 -5.16 0.70 -17.56
N SER A 48 -5.27 2.03 -17.55
CA SER A 48 -4.54 2.93 -18.44
C SER A 48 -3.65 3.91 -17.65
N THR A 49 -3.45 3.68 -16.35
CA THR A 49 -2.71 4.55 -15.45
C THR A 49 -1.40 3.90 -15.03
N SER A 50 -0.34 4.71 -15.01
CA SER A 50 0.99 4.32 -14.52
C SER A 50 1.41 5.26 -13.39
N ILE A 51 2.23 4.77 -12.46
CA ILE A 51 2.75 5.55 -11.33
C ILE A 51 4.27 5.57 -11.43
N GLN A 52 4.89 6.74 -11.48
CA GLN A 52 6.35 6.89 -11.46
C GLN A 52 6.83 7.42 -10.12
N MET A 53 7.85 6.79 -9.56
CA MET A 53 8.54 7.24 -8.37
C MET A 53 9.59 8.29 -8.72
N ASP A 54 9.44 9.51 -8.20
CA ASP A 54 10.27 10.66 -8.59
C ASP A 54 11.75 10.49 -8.17
N LYS A 55 12.01 9.70 -7.13
CA LYS A 55 13.36 9.54 -6.55
C LYS A 55 14.09 8.26 -6.97
N LEU A 56 13.36 7.23 -7.41
CA LEU A 56 13.92 5.88 -7.61
C LEU A 56 13.99 5.47 -9.08
N ASP A 57 13.60 6.35 -10.01
CA ASP A 57 13.47 6.05 -11.44
C ASP A 57 12.68 4.75 -11.70
N LEU A 58 11.72 4.46 -10.80
CA LEU A 58 10.92 3.25 -10.80
C LEU A 58 9.53 3.60 -11.29
N ARG A 59 9.02 2.87 -12.27
CA ARG A 59 7.72 3.10 -12.87
C ARG A 59 6.87 1.84 -12.77
N PHE A 60 5.71 1.98 -12.16
CA PHE A 60 4.68 0.96 -12.07
C PHE A 60 3.76 1.07 -13.27
N GLU A 61 3.75 0.05 -14.11
CA GLU A 61 2.81 -0.06 -15.23
C GLU A 61 1.41 -0.45 -14.75
N PRO A 62 0.35 -0.29 -15.56
CA PRO A 62 -1.03 -0.51 -15.12
C PRO A 62 -1.29 -1.89 -14.47
N GLN A 63 -0.57 -2.93 -14.92
CA GLN A 63 -0.63 -4.25 -14.32
C GLN A 63 -0.04 -4.27 -12.89
N GLU A 64 1.11 -3.64 -12.70
CA GLU A 64 1.78 -3.55 -11.39
C GLU A 64 1.02 -2.63 -10.43
N VAL A 65 0.38 -1.57 -10.95
CA VAL A 65 -0.53 -0.72 -10.17
C VAL A 65 -1.71 -1.53 -9.64
N ALA A 66 -2.29 -2.43 -10.43
CA ALA A 66 -3.36 -3.31 -9.96
C ALA A 66 -2.89 -4.27 -8.85
N GLU A 67 -1.67 -4.80 -8.94
CA GLU A 67 -1.06 -5.60 -7.87
C GLU A 67 -0.79 -4.78 -6.61
N LEU A 68 -0.28 -3.56 -6.76
CA LEU A 68 -0.06 -2.62 -5.66
C LEU A 68 -1.37 -2.28 -4.92
N LEU A 69 -2.44 -2.01 -5.67
CA LEU A 69 -3.77 -1.76 -5.10
C LEU A 69 -4.33 -2.97 -4.36
N SER A 70 -4.09 -4.17 -4.89
CA SER A 70 -4.50 -5.43 -4.24
C SER A 70 -3.74 -5.61 -2.93
N PHE A 71 -2.42 -5.42 -2.96
CA PHE A 71 -1.56 -5.48 -1.78
C PHE A 71 -1.97 -4.48 -0.69
N LEU A 72 -2.21 -3.21 -1.06
CA LEU A 72 -2.61 -2.18 -0.10
C LEU A 72 -4.00 -2.44 0.48
N ARG A 73 -4.92 -3.02 -0.29
CA ARG A 73 -6.22 -3.45 0.21
C ARG A 73 -6.09 -4.63 1.18
N GLU A 74 -5.24 -5.61 0.88
CA GLU A 74 -4.98 -6.76 1.75
C GLU A 74 -4.31 -6.34 3.06
N GLU A 75 -3.30 -5.45 3.01
CA GLU A 75 -2.65 -4.89 4.20
C GLU A 75 -3.60 -3.97 5.00
N GLY A 76 -4.44 -3.17 4.33
CA GLY A 76 -5.44 -2.33 4.98
C GLY A 76 -6.54 -3.12 5.69
N VAL A 77 -6.94 -4.28 5.14
CA VAL A 77 -7.85 -5.22 5.80
C VAL A 77 -7.14 -5.99 6.92
N GLY A 78 -5.85 -6.29 6.76
CA GLY A 78 -4.99 -6.85 7.82
C GLY A 78 -4.77 -5.90 9.00
N LEU A 79 -4.96 -4.59 8.82
CA LEU A 79 -4.87 -3.58 9.88
C LEU A 79 -6.23 -3.10 10.41
N SER A 80 -7.33 -3.26 9.65
CA SER A 80 -8.62 -2.65 10.01
C SER A 80 -9.57 -3.49 10.84
N ASN A 81 -9.28 -4.73 11.23
CA ASN A 81 -10.12 -5.41 12.23
C ASN A 81 -9.35 -6.46 13.05
N ASN A 82 -8.97 -6.06 14.27
CA ASN A 82 -9.33 -6.80 15.49
C ASN A 82 -8.48 -8.01 15.93
N GLU A 83 -7.15 -8.03 15.74
CA GLU A 83 -6.28 -9.05 16.40
C GLU A 83 -4.94 -8.50 16.96
N ILE A 84 -4.87 -7.23 17.39
CA ILE A 84 -3.79 -6.76 18.29
C ILE A 84 -4.37 -6.36 19.65
N ALA A 85 -5.27 -7.20 20.19
CA ALA A 85 -5.71 -7.12 21.58
C ALA A 85 -5.36 -8.38 22.40
N ASP A 86 -4.66 -9.38 21.84
CA ASP A 86 -4.37 -10.63 22.58
C ASP A 86 -2.93 -11.17 22.44
N ILE A 87 -1.95 -10.32 22.14
CA ILE A 87 -0.54 -10.65 22.43
C ILE A 87 -0.14 -10.20 23.84
N ARG A 88 -0.96 -10.59 24.81
CA ARG A 88 -0.51 -10.92 26.16
C ARG A 88 -1.09 -12.27 26.58
N SER A 89 -0.93 -13.28 25.72
CA SER A 89 -0.94 -14.69 26.13
C SER A 89 0.21 -14.95 27.12
N PRO A 90 0.27 -16.08 27.85
CA PRO A 90 -0.79 -16.91 28.42
C PRO A 90 -0.50 -17.33 29.89
N GLU A 91 -1.56 -17.70 30.59
CA GLU A 91 -1.71 -18.77 31.57
C GLU A 91 -0.49 -19.46 32.28
N ARG A 92 -0.70 -19.62 33.61
CA ARG A 92 -0.51 -20.85 34.44
C ARG A 92 0.79 -21.08 35.24
N ARG A 93 0.59 -20.92 36.56
CA ARG A 93 0.60 -22.00 37.59
C ARG A 93 1.96 -22.46 38.17
N SER A 94 2.25 -21.96 39.40
CA SER A 94 2.78 -22.62 40.64
C SER A 94 3.89 -23.68 40.55
N PRO A 95 4.84 -23.76 41.52
CA PRO A 95 4.51 -24.10 42.92
C PRO A 95 5.46 -23.57 44.05
N ARG A 96 4.88 -23.47 45.27
CA ARG A 96 5.40 -23.80 46.63
C ARG A 96 6.90 -23.61 47.04
N GLU A 97 7.04 -23.13 48.28
CA GLU A 97 8.16 -23.33 49.27
C GLU A 97 9.40 -22.41 49.05
N ASP A 98 9.82 -21.55 50.00
CA ASP A 98 10.37 -21.87 51.33
C ASP A 98 10.45 -20.62 52.28
N LEU A 99 10.46 -20.88 53.59
CA LEU A 99 10.56 -20.00 54.79
C LEU A 99 11.94 -19.26 54.93
N PRO A 100 12.39 -18.72 56.10
CA PRO A 100 11.78 -17.94 57.20
C PRO A 100 12.58 -16.63 57.52
N CYS A 101 12.03 -15.76 58.38
CA CYS A 101 12.68 -15.13 59.56
C CYS A 101 11.72 -14.13 60.20
#